data_AF-A0A2V6F948-F1
#
_entry.id   AF-A0A2V6F948-F1
#
_cell.length_a   1.000
_cell.length_b   1.000
_cell.length_c   1.000
_cell.angle_alpha   90.00
_cell.angle_beta   90.00
_cell.angle_gamma   90.00
#
_symmetry.space_group_name_H-M   'P 1'
#
loop_
_entity.id
_entity.type
_entity.pdbx_description
1 polymer ?
#
loop_
_entity_poly.entity_id
_entity_poly.type
_entity_poly.pdbx_seq_one_letter_code
_entity_poly.pdbx_strand_id
1 'polypeptide(L)'
;MYWRIGSAYRKRSREKNRAAMREVVRRGAPPGLLAFDGEVAVGWCQLTSRDDLPWLETSWLLRRVDDVPVWSISCFYVRRGYRKQGVMSVLIAAALKAAKRAKAPALEAYPVDKDEPKSTSNLFTGTASSFARAGFKTVARPLPHRPIMRHDLKAISPASKSKEAEEGAGANAGIRHASC
;
A
#
# COMPACT_ATOMS: atom_id res chain seq x y z
N MET A 1 -2.13 3.54 -13.50
CA MET A 1 -3.48 3.61 -14.13
C MET A 1 -4.23 2.28 -14.17
N TYR A 2 -3.66 1.13 -14.58
CA TYR A 2 -4.41 -0.14 -14.72
C TYR A 2 -5.33 -0.45 -13.52
N TRP A 3 -4.83 -0.43 -12.30
CA TRP A 3 -5.64 -0.72 -11.10
C TRP A 3 -6.74 0.32 -10.79
N ARG A 4 -6.73 1.49 -11.45
CA ARG A 4 -7.74 2.54 -11.32
C ARG A 4 -8.85 2.45 -12.36
N ILE A 5 -8.54 1.93 -13.55
CA ILE A 5 -9.45 1.94 -14.71
C ILE A 5 -9.61 0.57 -15.38
N GLY A 6 -9.00 -0.47 -14.82
CA GLY A 6 -9.07 -1.85 -15.28
C GLY A 6 -8.63 -2.08 -16.72
N SER A 7 -9.39 -2.94 -17.40
CA SER A 7 -9.14 -3.32 -18.79
C SER A 7 -9.15 -2.13 -19.77
N ALA A 8 -9.83 -1.03 -19.44
CA ALA A 8 -9.83 0.18 -20.25
C ALA A 8 -8.43 0.79 -20.42
N TYR A 9 -7.49 0.52 -19.51
CA TYR A 9 -6.10 0.93 -19.64
C TYR A 9 -5.47 0.51 -20.99
N ARG A 10 -5.76 -0.71 -21.44
CA ARG A 10 -5.22 -1.26 -22.71
C ARG A 10 -5.98 -0.75 -23.94
N LYS A 11 -7.22 -0.27 -23.74
CA LYS A 11 -8.08 0.27 -24.81
C LYS A 11 -7.87 1.77 -25.05
N ARG A 12 -7.09 2.44 -24.19
CA ARG A 12 -6.79 3.87 -24.25
C ARG A 12 -5.40 4.12 -24.81
N SER A 13 -5.23 5.28 -25.45
CA SER A 13 -3.90 5.74 -25.88
C SER A 13 -2.98 6.02 -24.67
N ARG A 14 -1.67 5.97 -24.91
CA ARG A 14 -0.67 6.23 -23.87
C ARG A 14 -0.76 7.67 -23.36
N GLU A 15 -1.05 8.61 -24.24
CA GLU A 15 -1.21 10.04 -23.94
C GLU A 15 -2.39 10.25 -23.00
N LYS A 16 -3.55 9.62 -23.28
CA LYS A 16 -4.73 9.69 -22.42
C LYS A 16 -4.46 9.09 -21.04
N ASN A 17 -3.71 8.00 -20.96
CA ASN A 17 -3.33 7.39 -19.68
C ASN A 17 -2.34 8.27 -18.91
N ARG A 18 -1.39 8.92 -19.60
CA ARG A 18 -0.42 9.84 -19.00
C ARG A 18 -1.10 11.10 -18.47
N ALA A 19 -2.01 11.70 -19.23
CA ALA A 19 -2.79 12.86 -18.81
C ALA A 19 -3.62 12.55 -17.56
N ALA A 20 -4.33 11.42 -17.55
CA ALA A 20 -5.10 10.99 -16.37
C ALA A 20 -4.20 10.76 -15.14
N MET A 21 -3.03 10.16 -15.32
CA MET A 21 -2.07 9.97 -14.23
C MET A 21 -1.54 11.30 -13.67
N ARG A 22 -1.26 12.27 -14.55
CA ARG A 22 -0.86 13.63 -14.14
C ARG A 22 -1.94 14.33 -13.33
N GLU A 23 -3.20 14.17 -13.73
CA GLU A 23 -4.33 14.73 -13.00
C GLU A 23 -4.45 14.14 -11.59
N VAL A 24 -4.27 12.83 -11.44
CA VAL A 24 -4.22 12.20 -10.10
C VAL A 24 -3.12 12.81 -9.23
N VAL A 25 -1.93 13.03 -9.80
CA VAL A 25 -0.82 13.68 -9.08
C VAL A 25 -1.17 15.12 -8.69
N ARG A 26 -1.77 15.91 -9.60
CA ARG A 26 -2.14 17.31 -9.33
C ARG A 26 -3.18 17.46 -8.22
N ARG A 27 -4.06 16.47 -8.04
CA ARG A 27 -5.05 16.46 -6.95
C ARG A 27 -4.46 16.21 -5.57
N GLY A 28 -3.17 15.88 -5.47
CA GLY A 28 -2.44 15.79 -4.20
C GLY A 28 -2.48 14.42 -3.53
N ALA A 29 -3.32 13.48 -3.97
CA ALA A 29 -3.24 12.10 -3.50
C ALA A 29 -2.01 11.42 -4.15
N PRO A 30 -0.92 11.12 -3.39
CA PRO A 30 0.27 10.54 -3.96
C PRO A 30 -0.10 9.15 -4.52
N PRO A 31 0.06 8.92 -5.83
CA PRO A 31 -0.36 7.66 -6.44
C PRO A 31 0.68 6.55 -6.29
N GLY A 32 1.84 6.86 -5.73
CA GLY A 32 2.96 5.95 -5.66
C GLY A 32 4.26 6.64 -5.26
N LEU A 33 5.30 5.83 -5.21
CA LEU A 33 6.67 6.23 -4.92
C LEU A 33 7.56 5.99 -6.14
N LEU A 34 8.59 6.81 -6.27
CA LEU A 34 9.67 6.64 -7.24
C LEU A 34 10.96 6.35 -6.49
N ALA A 35 11.77 5.45 -7.04
CA ALA A 35 13.14 5.23 -6.62
C ALA A 35 14.06 5.86 -7.66
N PHE A 36 15.06 6.62 -7.19
CA PHE A 36 16.04 7.31 -8.01
C PHE A 36 17.44 6.77 -7.76
N ASP A 37 18.24 6.73 -8.82
CA ASP A 37 19.70 6.58 -8.80
C ASP A 37 20.28 7.86 -9.41
N GLY A 38 20.82 8.74 -8.56
CA GLY A 38 21.07 10.14 -8.93
C GLY A 38 19.80 10.81 -9.44
N GLU A 39 19.85 11.33 -10.67
CA GLU A 39 18.70 11.98 -11.33
C GLU A 39 17.79 10.99 -12.09
N VAL A 40 18.19 9.72 -12.19
CA VAL A 40 17.47 8.73 -13.00
C VAL A 40 16.42 8.01 -12.17
N ALA A 41 15.16 8.07 -12.58
CA ALA A 41 14.10 7.24 -12.01
C ALA A 41 14.28 5.76 -12.44
N VAL A 42 14.58 4.89 -11.48
CA VAL A 42 14.91 3.47 -11.72
C VAL A 42 13.83 2.51 -11.23
N GLY A 43 12.94 2.98 -10.37
CA GLY A 43 11.85 2.18 -9.82
C GLY A 43 10.59 2.98 -9.55
N TRP A 44 9.47 2.27 -9.55
CA TRP A 44 8.16 2.80 -9.20
C TRP A 44 7.40 1.78 -8.37
N CYS A 45 6.63 2.26 -7.40
CA CYS A 45 5.71 1.48 -6.57
C CYS A 45 4.36 2.21 -6.53
N GLN A 46 3.27 1.56 -6.96
CA GLN A 46 1.95 2.11 -6.69
C GLN A 46 1.67 2.04 -5.19
N LEU A 47 1.21 3.13 -4.61
CA LEU A 47 0.90 3.24 -3.18
C LEU A 47 -0.18 4.31 -3.01
N THR A 48 -1.36 3.91 -2.52
CA THR A 48 -2.52 4.80 -2.34
C THR A 48 -3.57 4.08 -1.49
N SER A 49 -4.69 4.72 -1.16
CA SER A 49 -5.83 4.04 -0.52
C SER A 49 -6.31 2.86 -1.38
N ARG A 50 -6.80 1.79 -0.78
CA ARG A 50 -7.45 0.72 -1.55
C ARG A 50 -8.67 1.24 -2.35
N ASP A 51 -9.41 2.18 -1.79
CA ASP A 51 -10.61 2.78 -2.41
C ASP A 51 -10.28 3.51 -3.73
N ASP A 52 -9.03 3.96 -3.86
CA ASP A 52 -8.50 4.61 -5.06
C ASP A 52 -8.21 3.62 -6.21
N LEU A 53 -8.35 2.32 -5.97
CA LEU A 53 -8.01 1.22 -6.86
C LEU A 53 -9.21 0.30 -7.13
N PRO A 54 -10.31 0.81 -7.72
CA PRO A 54 -11.57 0.06 -7.88
C PRO A 54 -11.45 -1.25 -8.66
N TRP A 55 -10.38 -1.42 -9.47
CA TRP A 55 -10.15 -2.69 -10.16
C TRP A 55 -9.76 -3.84 -9.22
N LEU A 56 -9.28 -3.56 -8.01
CA LEU A 56 -9.04 -4.61 -7.01
C LEU A 56 -10.35 -5.29 -6.60
N GLU A 57 -11.47 -4.55 -6.59
CA GLU A 57 -12.77 -5.07 -6.16
C GLU A 57 -13.43 -5.97 -7.21
N THR A 58 -12.98 -5.94 -8.47
CA THR A 58 -13.56 -6.76 -9.54
C THR A 58 -13.02 -8.19 -9.55
N SER A 59 -11.96 -8.49 -8.79
CA SER A 59 -11.32 -9.80 -8.79
C SER A 59 -11.63 -10.58 -7.53
N TRP A 60 -12.20 -11.78 -7.67
CA TRP A 60 -12.46 -12.67 -6.54
C TRP A 60 -11.20 -13.04 -5.75
N LEU A 61 -10.03 -13.03 -6.41
CA LEU A 61 -8.71 -13.28 -5.82
C LEU A 61 -8.22 -12.17 -4.90
N LEU A 62 -8.76 -10.96 -5.04
CA LEU A 62 -8.27 -9.75 -4.36
C LEU A 62 -9.34 -9.15 -3.45
N ARG A 63 -10.45 -9.88 -3.19
CA ARG A 63 -11.54 -9.45 -2.32
C ARG A 63 -11.01 -8.95 -0.98
N ARG A 64 -11.69 -7.94 -0.44
CA ARG A 64 -11.43 -7.45 0.91
C ARG A 64 -11.50 -8.60 1.91
N VAL A 65 -10.52 -8.65 2.79
CA VAL A 65 -10.47 -9.64 3.87
C VAL A 65 -11.33 -9.18 5.05
N ASP A 66 -11.44 -7.87 5.24
CA ASP A 66 -12.19 -7.19 6.29
C ASP A 66 -12.46 -5.72 5.89
N ASP A 67 -13.08 -4.96 6.79
CA ASP A 67 -13.44 -3.55 6.60
C ASP A 67 -12.31 -2.57 6.97
N VAL A 68 -11.08 -3.05 7.22
CA VAL A 68 -9.95 -2.16 7.55
C VAL A 68 -9.65 -1.27 6.33
N PRO A 69 -9.62 0.07 6.47
CA PRO A 69 -9.36 0.97 5.34
C PRO A 69 -7.86 1.00 5.02
N VAL A 70 -7.37 -0.07 4.41
CA VAL A 70 -5.95 -0.27 4.10
C VAL A 70 -5.48 0.67 2.98
N TRP A 71 -4.21 1.05 3.05
CA TRP A 71 -3.48 1.45 1.85
C TRP A 71 -2.97 0.21 1.12
N SER A 72 -2.75 0.32 -0.18
CA SER A 72 -2.39 -0.83 -1.03
C SER A 72 -1.12 -0.59 -1.84
N ILE A 73 -0.23 -1.59 -1.87
CA ILE A 73 0.79 -1.76 -2.89
C ILE A 73 0.28 -2.73 -3.95
N SER A 74 -0.16 -2.21 -5.09
CA SER A 74 -0.75 -3.04 -6.14
C SER A 74 0.23 -3.45 -7.23
N CYS A 75 1.34 -2.71 -7.42
CA CYS A 75 2.37 -3.08 -8.38
C CYS A 75 3.66 -2.25 -8.25
N PHE A 76 4.70 -2.78 -8.89
CA PHE A 76 6.01 -2.21 -9.06
C PHE A 76 6.39 -2.14 -10.54
N TYR A 77 7.34 -1.27 -10.83
CA TYR A 77 8.18 -1.32 -12.01
C TYR A 77 9.62 -1.12 -11.57
N VAL A 78 10.53 -1.93 -12.09
CA VAL A 78 11.98 -1.74 -11.91
C VAL A 78 12.64 -1.81 -13.27
N ARG A 79 13.41 -0.76 -13.60
CA ARG A 79 14.16 -0.65 -14.85
C ARG A 79 15.06 -1.87 -15.03
N ARG A 80 15.13 -2.43 -16.25
CA ARG A 80 15.75 -3.76 -16.50
C ARG A 80 17.15 -3.91 -15.92
N GLY A 81 18.02 -2.90 -16.08
CA GLY A 81 19.39 -2.90 -15.57
C GLY A 81 19.53 -2.74 -14.05
N TYR A 82 18.45 -2.42 -13.35
CA TYR A 82 18.40 -2.20 -11.89
C TYR A 82 17.68 -3.33 -11.15
N ARG A 83 17.26 -4.38 -11.86
CA ARG A 83 16.62 -5.55 -11.26
C ARG A 83 17.65 -6.36 -10.48
N LYS A 84 17.19 -7.09 -9.46
CA LYS A 84 18.01 -7.90 -8.54
C LYS A 84 19.01 -7.09 -7.69
N GLN A 85 18.94 -5.77 -7.69
CA GLN A 85 19.77 -4.86 -6.87
C GLN A 85 19.03 -4.33 -5.64
N GLY A 86 17.96 -4.99 -5.19
CA GLY A 86 17.22 -4.58 -3.98
C GLY A 86 16.25 -3.40 -4.14
N VAL A 87 16.12 -2.78 -5.31
CA VAL A 87 15.21 -1.63 -5.56
C VAL A 87 13.78 -1.86 -5.06
N MET A 88 13.22 -3.05 -5.29
CA MET A 88 11.88 -3.41 -4.81
C MET A 88 11.81 -3.40 -3.27
N SER A 89 12.82 -3.94 -2.58
CA SER A 89 12.88 -3.94 -1.11
C SER A 89 12.94 -2.52 -0.56
N VAL A 90 13.72 -1.64 -1.20
CA VAL A 90 13.80 -0.22 -0.85
C VAL A 90 12.43 0.46 -1.02
N LEU A 91 11.74 0.19 -2.14
CA LEU A 91 10.39 0.71 -2.38
C LEU A 91 9.36 0.20 -1.35
N ILE A 92 9.41 -1.08 -0.96
CA ILE A 92 8.52 -1.63 0.08
C ILE A 92 8.78 -0.93 1.43
N ALA A 93 10.04 -0.77 1.82
CA ALA A 93 10.39 -0.07 3.06
C ALA A 93 9.96 1.40 3.04
N ALA A 94 10.14 2.09 1.91
CA ALA A 94 9.67 3.46 1.72
C ALA A 94 8.14 3.55 1.77
N ALA A 95 7.44 2.55 1.22
CA ALA A 95 5.98 2.48 1.25
C ALA A 95 5.42 2.30 2.65
N LEU A 96 6.04 1.46 3.49
CA LEU A 96 5.68 1.34 4.92
C LEU A 96 5.83 2.69 5.64
N LYS A 97 6.95 3.39 5.44
CA LYS A 97 7.19 4.72 6.03
C LYS A 97 6.15 5.74 5.56
N ALA A 98 5.84 5.76 4.27
CA ALA A 98 4.86 6.67 3.69
C ALA A 98 3.44 6.39 4.20
N ALA A 99 3.01 5.13 4.24
CA ALA A 99 1.72 4.73 4.76
C ALA A 99 1.57 5.07 6.26
N LYS A 100 2.64 4.87 7.05
CA LYS A 100 2.67 5.28 8.46
C LYS A 100 2.52 6.79 8.64
N ARG A 101 3.22 7.61 7.83
CA ARG A 101 3.07 9.08 7.85
C ARG A 101 1.66 9.52 7.44
N ALA A 102 1.05 8.80 6.50
CA ALA A 102 -0.33 9.00 6.09
C ALA A 102 -1.37 8.48 7.10
N LYS A 103 -0.93 7.94 8.26
CA LYS A 103 -1.77 7.36 9.30
C LYS A 103 -2.68 6.22 8.79
N ALA A 104 -2.25 5.51 7.75
CA ALA A 104 -2.95 4.33 7.27
C ALA A 104 -2.92 3.25 8.37
N PRO A 105 -4.04 2.56 8.66
CA PRO A 105 -4.09 1.55 9.71
C PRO A 105 -3.26 0.31 9.38
N ALA A 106 -3.17 -0.03 8.09
CA ALA A 106 -2.38 -1.13 7.57
C ALA A 106 -2.03 -0.91 6.09
N LEU A 107 -1.04 -1.66 5.63
CA LEU A 107 -0.59 -1.69 4.24
C LEU A 107 -0.78 -3.10 3.68
N GLU A 108 -1.56 -3.24 2.62
CA GLU A 108 -1.89 -4.50 1.97
C GLU A 108 -1.18 -4.65 0.62
N ALA A 109 -0.82 -5.86 0.25
CA ALA A 109 -0.14 -6.22 -0.98
C ALA A 109 -0.68 -7.54 -1.54
N TYR A 110 -0.51 -7.73 -2.86
CA TYR A 110 -1.06 -8.86 -3.61
C TYR A 110 0.03 -9.61 -4.41
N PRO A 111 1.08 -10.11 -3.74
CA PRO A 111 2.23 -10.66 -4.43
C PRO A 111 1.98 -12.01 -5.10
N VAL A 112 2.95 -12.43 -5.91
CA VAL A 112 3.05 -13.80 -6.38
C VAL A 112 3.86 -14.62 -5.38
N ASP A 113 3.34 -15.77 -4.98
CA ASP A 113 4.16 -16.79 -4.32
C ASP A 113 4.84 -17.63 -5.41
N LYS A 114 6.15 -17.51 -5.52
CA LYS A 114 6.93 -18.08 -6.64
C LYS A 114 7.39 -19.51 -6.37
N ASP A 115 7.29 -19.95 -5.12
CA ASP A 115 7.70 -21.29 -4.69
C ASP A 115 6.52 -22.28 -4.85
N GLU A 116 5.33 -21.76 -5.15
CA GLU A 116 4.11 -22.53 -5.41
C GLU A 116 3.98 -22.94 -6.89
N PRO A 117 3.43 -24.14 -7.17
CA PRO A 117 3.10 -24.56 -8.53
C PRO A 117 2.14 -23.60 -9.23
N LYS A 118 2.24 -23.52 -10.57
CA LYS A 118 1.41 -22.64 -11.42
C LYS A 118 1.59 -21.14 -11.15
N SER A 119 2.64 -20.76 -10.43
CA SER A 119 3.02 -19.36 -10.27
C SER A 119 3.38 -18.72 -11.61
N THR A 120 3.04 -17.44 -11.77
CA THR A 120 3.36 -16.69 -12.98
C THR A 120 4.76 -16.11 -12.93
N SER A 121 5.44 -16.03 -14.07
CA SER A 121 6.69 -15.26 -14.20
C SER A 121 6.49 -13.75 -14.21
N ASN A 122 5.23 -13.27 -14.32
CA ASN A 122 4.92 -11.84 -14.25
C ASN A 122 4.84 -11.36 -12.80
N LEU A 123 5.98 -10.89 -12.28
CA LEU A 123 6.16 -10.50 -10.87
C LEU A 123 5.93 -9.00 -10.61
N PHE A 124 5.16 -8.32 -11.45
CA PHE A 124 4.92 -6.88 -11.30
C PHE A 124 4.20 -6.53 -9.98
N THR A 125 3.50 -7.46 -9.31
CA THR A 125 2.91 -7.24 -7.98
C THR A 125 3.89 -7.51 -6.83
N GLY A 126 5.14 -7.87 -7.13
CA GLY A 126 6.15 -8.28 -6.16
C GLY A 126 6.06 -9.76 -5.80
N THR A 127 6.98 -10.22 -4.95
CA THR A 127 7.04 -11.62 -4.49
C THR A 127 6.68 -11.74 -3.02
N ALA A 128 6.00 -12.83 -2.64
CA ALA A 128 5.58 -13.08 -1.26
C ALA A 128 6.77 -13.04 -0.30
N SER A 129 7.90 -13.63 -0.70
CA SER A 129 9.16 -13.59 0.05
C SER A 129 9.73 -12.18 0.29
N SER A 130 9.51 -11.23 -0.62
CA SER A 130 9.98 -9.85 -0.44
C SER A 130 9.13 -9.10 0.58
N PHE A 131 7.82 -9.32 0.56
CA PHE A 131 6.90 -8.76 1.55
C PHE A 131 7.07 -9.42 2.92
N ALA A 132 7.27 -10.73 2.98
CA ALA A 132 7.53 -11.46 4.23
C ALA A 132 8.78 -10.93 4.94
N ARG A 133 9.88 -10.72 4.21
CA ARG A 133 11.11 -10.09 4.76
C ARG A 133 10.88 -8.67 5.28
N ALA A 134 9.89 -7.97 4.74
CA ALA A 134 9.50 -6.63 5.18
C ALA A 134 8.44 -6.66 6.32
N GLY A 135 8.14 -7.81 6.90
CA GLY A 135 7.24 -7.95 8.04
C GLY A 135 5.76 -8.19 7.70
N PHE A 136 5.40 -8.27 6.41
CA PHE A 136 4.02 -8.56 6.03
C PHE A 136 3.64 -10.01 6.39
N LYS A 137 2.39 -10.21 6.78
CA LYS A 137 1.80 -11.52 7.09
C LYS A 137 0.72 -11.86 6.07
N THR A 138 0.51 -13.15 5.80
CA THR A 138 -0.61 -13.58 4.95
C THR A 138 -1.91 -13.42 5.73
N VAL A 139 -2.86 -12.67 5.19
CA VAL A 139 -4.20 -12.45 5.78
C VAL A 139 -5.30 -13.23 5.05
N ALA A 140 -5.07 -13.58 3.78
CA ALA A 140 -5.90 -14.51 3.04
C ALA A 140 -5.06 -15.21 1.96
N ARG A 141 -5.48 -16.41 1.55
CA ARG A 141 -4.83 -17.14 0.46
C ARG A 141 -5.87 -17.79 -0.47
N PRO A 142 -6.51 -17.01 -1.36
CA PRO A 142 -7.53 -17.54 -2.27
C PRO A 142 -7.01 -18.61 -3.24
N LEU A 143 -5.71 -18.57 -3.57
CA LEU A 143 -4.99 -19.65 -4.25
C LEU A 143 -3.60 -19.80 -3.62
N PRO A 144 -2.96 -21.00 -3.70
CA PRO A 144 -1.62 -21.22 -3.16
C PRO A 144 -0.62 -20.16 -3.62
N HIS A 145 -0.57 -19.86 -4.92
CA HIS A 145 0.35 -18.89 -5.53
C HIS A 145 -0.11 -17.42 -5.46
N ARG A 146 -1.25 -17.11 -4.80
CA ARG A 146 -1.85 -15.77 -4.69
C ARG A 146 -2.25 -15.42 -3.24
N PRO A 147 -1.29 -15.22 -2.33
CA PRO A 147 -1.61 -14.69 -1.02
C PRO A 147 -1.97 -13.19 -1.10
N ILE A 148 -2.88 -12.78 -0.22
CA ILE A 148 -3.06 -11.38 0.18
C ILE A 148 -2.23 -11.20 1.45
N MET A 149 -1.29 -10.26 1.42
CA MET A 149 -0.37 -10.02 2.53
C MET A 149 -0.56 -8.61 3.10
N ARG A 150 -0.54 -8.47 4.42
CA ARG A 150 -0.75 -7.20 5.11
C ARG A 150 0.33 -6.96 6.16
N HIS A 151 0.72 -5.70 6.30
CA HIS A 151 1.49 -5.22 7.44
C HIS A 151 0.62 -4.24 8.22
N ASP A 152 0.33 -4.57 9.48
CA ASP A 152 -0.42 -3.67 10.35
C ASP A 152 0.49 -2.53 10.80
N LEU A 153 0.00 -1.29 10.68
CA LEU A 153 0.75 -0.08 11.00
C LEU A 153 0.26 0.60 12.27
N LYS A 154 -0.91 0.18 12.77
CA LYS A 154 -1.34 0.43 14.14
C LYS A 154 -0.37 -0.28 15.09
N ALA A 155 0.19 0.47 16.04
CA ALA A 155 0.66 -0.14 17.27
C ALA A 155 -0.53 -0.83 17.94
N ILE A 156 -0.35 -2.04 18.48
CA ILE A 156 -1.34 -2.63 19.37
C ILE A 156 -1.34 -1.83 20.68
N SER A 157 -2.35 -0.96 20.82
CA SER A 157 -3.19 -0.56 21.99
C SER A 157 -2.58 0.07 23.25
N PRO A 158 -3.45 0.62 24.13
CA PRO A 158 -3.62 -0.06 25.40
C PRO A 158 -5.08 -0.47 25.68
N ALA A 159 -5.19 -1.69 26.19
CA ALA A 159 -6.09 -2.19 27.22
C ALA A 159 -7.58 -1.80 27.25
N SER A 160 -8.40 -2.85 27.37
CA SER A 160 -9.63 -2.89 28.17
C SER A 160 -9.59 -1.97 29.40
N LYS A 161 -10.62 -1.14 29.57
CA LYS A 161 -11.31 -1.00 30.85
C LYS A 161 -12.82 -0.85 30.64
N SER A 162 -13.52 -1.84 31.16
CA SER A 162 -14.89 -1.76 31.66
C SER A 162 -15.02 -0.67 32.73
N LYS A 163 -16.24 -0.11 32.80
CA LYS A 163 -16.91 0.64 33.88
C LYS A 163 -16.16 0.76 35.22
N GLU A 164 -16.07 1.98 35.74
CA GLU A 164 -16.60 2.38 37.07
C GLU A 164 -16.53 3.90 37.29
N ALA A 165 -17.64 4.42 37.84
CA ALA A 165 -17.90 5.63 38.62
C ALA A 165 -17.28 6.99 38.21
N GLU A 166 -18.17 7.92 37.83
CA GLU A 166 -17.93 9.36 37.88
C GLU A 166 -18.75 9.95 39.05
N GLU A 167 -18.05 10.33 40.11
CA GLU A 167 -18.50 11.25 41.16
C GLU A 167 -17.28 12.12 41.52
N GLY A 168 -17.43 13.44 41.55
CA GLY A 168 -16.50 14.33 42.25
C GLY A 168 -15.86 15.46 41.43
N ALA A 169 -16.41 16.66 41.63
CA ALA A 169 -15.92 17.96 41.20
C ALA A 169 -14.46 18.30 41.59
N GLY A 170 -13.82 19.20 40.82
CA GLY A 170 -12.65 19.93 41.33
C GLY A 170 -11.75 20.63 40.30
N ALA A 171 -11.99 21.95 40.11
CA ALA A 171 -11.01 23.03 39.93
C ALA A 171 -9.91 22.98 38.82
N ASN A 172 -10.19 23.72 37.74
CA ASN A 172 -9.44 24.85 37.16
C ASN A 172 -7.91 25.00 37.43
N ALA A 173 -7.09 24.99 36.35
CA ALA A 173 -5.98 25.92 36.10
C ALA A 173 -5.36 25.68 34.71
N GLY A 174 -5.21 26.73 33.90
CA GLY A 174 -4.90 26.67 32.48
C GLY A 174 -3.42 26.72 32.09
N ILE A 175 -3.15 26.45 30.82
CA ILE A 175 -1.88 26.76 30.15
C ILE A 175 -2.17 27.29 28.74
N ARG A 176 -1.52 28.41 28.42
CA ARG A 176 -1.67 29.27 27.24
C ARG A 176 -1.01 28.67 25.99
N HIS A 177 -1.62 28.91 24.83
CA HIS A 177 -0.98 28.74 23.52
C HIS A 177 -0.14 29.97 23.19
N ALA A 178 1.10 29.76 22.72
CA ALA A 178 1.91 30.78 22.07
C ALA A 178 1.92 30.51 20.55
N SER A 179 1.40 31.45 19.79
CA SER A 179 1.54 31.52 18.33
C SER A 179 2.75 32.39 17.98
N CYS A 180 3.54 31.93 17.01
CA CYS A 180 4.29 32.78 16.08
C CYS A 180 4.15 32.16 14.69
#